data_AF-A0A6N0LP27-F1
#
_entry.id   AF-A0A6N0LP27-F1
#
_cell.length_a   1.000
_cell.length_b   1.000
_cell.length_c   1.000
_cell.angle_alpha   90.00
_cell.angle_beta   90.00
_cell.angle_gamma   90.00
#
_symmetry.space_group_name_H-M   'P 1'
#
loop_
_entity.id
_entity.type
_entity.pdbx_description
1 polymer ?
#
loop_
_entity_poly.entity_id
_entity_poly.type
_entity_poly.pdbx_seq_one_letter_code
_entity_poly.pdbx_strand_id
1 'polypeptide(L)'
;MPPIKSIDVFISYHQKDEELRQEFEIHLASLRRENIITSWNDRKIVAGQEIKGEIDEHLNQAGLILLLISPDFMNSDYHWTVEVTRALEQNATKKACVIPVLLRYTD
;
A
#
# COMPACT_ATOMS: atom_id res chain seq x y z
N MET A 1 -6.43 -28.42 8.78
CA MET A 1 -5.67 -27.48 7.92
C MET A 1 -5.27 -26.30 8.78
N PRO A 2 -4.02 -25.82 8.73
CA PRO A 2 -3.68 -24.55 9.37
C PRO A 2 -4.56 -23.43 8.77
N PRO A 3 -4.93 -22.41 9.56
CA PRO A 3 -5.66 -21.27 9.00
C PRO A 3 -4.84 -20.65 7.88
N ILE A 4 -5.47 -20.41 6.73
CA ILE A 4 -4.85 -19.63 5.65
C ILE A 4 -4.63 -18.23 6.23
N LYS A 5 -3.36 -17.84 6.37
CA LYS A 5 -3.01 -16.50 6.85
C LYS A 5 -3.33 -15.53 5.71
N SER A 6 -4.21 -14.56 5.98
CA SER A 6 -4.48 -13.44 5.07
C SER A 6 -3.17 -12.70 4.74
N ILE A 7 -3.05 -12.23 3.51
CA ILE A 7 -1.93 -11.39 3.07
C ILE A 7 -2.24 -9.95 3.44
N ASP A 8 -1.39 -9.34 4.27
CA ASP A 8 -1.47 -7.92 4.58
C ASP A 8 -0.97 -7.10 3.38
N VAL A 9 -1.83 -6.22 2.89
CA VAL A 9 -1.65 -5.38 1.70
C VAL A 9 -1.50 -3.93 2.12
N PHE A 10 -0.31 -3.37 1.91
CA PHE A 10 -0.06 -1.94 2.08
C PHE A 10 -0.34 -1.21 0.76
N ILE A 11 -1.16 -0.16 0.79
CA ILE A 11 -1.50 0.64 -0.39
C ILE A 11 -0.87 2.03 -0.25
N SER A 12 0.12 2.30 -1.09
CA SER A 12 0.74 3.62 -1.23
C SER A 12 0.13 4.34 -2.43
N TYR A 13 -0.31 5.58 -2.24
CA TYR A 13 -0.95 6.40 -3.27
C TYR A 13 -0.78 7.87 -2.89
N HIS A 14 -0.99 8.77 -3.86
CA HIS A 14 -1.01 10.20 -3.57
C HIS A 14 -2.41 10.65 -3.13
N GLN A 15 -2.50 11.59 -2.18
CA GLN A 15 -3.78 12.07 -1.64
C GLN A 15 -4.78 12.55 -2.72
N LYS A 16 -4.30 13.10 -3.83
CA LYS A 16 -5.15 13.53 -4.96
C LYS A 16 -5.79 12.37 -5.72
N ASP A 17 -5.29 11.16 -5.59
CA ASP A 17 -5.82 9.96 -6.23
C ASP A 17 -6.72 9.15 -5.28
N GLU A 18 -7.22 9.75 -4.18
CA GLU A 18 -8.09 9.10 -3.19
C GLU A 18 -9.31 8.43 -3.84
N GLU A 19 -9.98 9.10 -4.77
CA GLU A 19 -11.16 8.56 -5.45
C GLU A 19 -10.81 7.30 -6.28
N LEU A 20 -9.72 7.34 -7.03
CA LEU A 20 -9.23 6.20 -7.80
C LEU A 20 -8.77 5.04 -6.91
N ARG A 21 -8.14 5.35 -5.76
CA ARG A 21 -7.77 4.35 -4.74
C ARG A 21 -9.02 3.68 -4.16
N GLN A 22 -10.09 4.44 -3.90
CA GLN A 22 -11.36 3.90 -3.42
C GLN A 22 -11.99 2.95 -4.44
N GLU A 23 -12.03 3.37 -5.71
CA GLU A 23 -12.50 2.52 -6.82
C GLU A 23 -11.66 1.23 -6.93
N PHE A 24 -10.34 1.36 -6.86
CA PHE A 24 -9.43 0.22 -6.86
C PHE A 24 -9.69 -0.75 -5.69
N GLU A 25 -9.91 -0.24 -4.48
CA GLU A 25 -10.27 -1.09 -3.33
C GLU A 25 -11.62 -1.81 -3.49
N ILE A 26 -12.57 -1.26 -4.26
CA ILE A 26 -13.82 -1.95 -4.60
C ILE A 26 -13.52 -3.20 -5.43
N HIS A 27 -12.59 -3.15 -6.37
CA HIS A 27 -12.15 -4.33 -7.12
C HIS A 27 -11.49 -5.39 -6.22
N LEU A 28 -10.83 -4.97 -5.13
CA LEU A 28 -10.26 -5.86 -4.12
C LEU A 28 -11.30 -6.41 -3.12
N ALA A 29 -12.56 -5.97 -3.17
CA ALA A 29 -13.57 -6.34 -2.17
C ALA A 29 -13.83 -7.85 -2.10
N SER A 30 -13.83 -8.56 -3.23
CA SER A 30 -14.04 -10.01 -3.25
C SER A 30 -12.93 -10.75 -2.49
N LEU A 31 -11.66 -10.39 -2.73
CA LEU A 31 -10.51 -10.98 -2.05
C LEU A 31 -10.52 -10.71 -0.54
N ARG A 32 -10.98 -9.53 -0.13
CA ARG A 32 -11.18 -9.19 1.29
C ARG A 32 -12.30 -10.01 1.91
N ARG A 33 -13.44 -10.18 1.22
CA ARG A 33 -14.58 -11.00 1.70
C ARG A 33 -14.21 -12.46 1.87
N GLU A 34 -13.34 -12.97 0.99
CA GLU A 34 -12.80 -14.34 1.08
C GLU A 34 -11.64 -14.47 2.08
N ASN A 35 -11.30 -13.38 2.79
CA ASN A 35 -10.21 -13.33 3.77
C ASN A 35 -8.84 -13.75 3.21
N ILE A 36 -8.65 -13.55 1.90
CA ILE A 36 -7.37 -13.77 1.20
C ILE A 36 -6.42 -12.62 1.49
N ILE A 37 -6.96 -11.40 1.58
CA ILE A 37 -6.20 -10.19 1.84
C ILE A 37 -6.84 -9.30 2.90
N THR A 38 -5.99 -8.49 3.54
CA THR A 38 -6.32 -7.41 4.46
C THR A 38 -5.65 -6.15 3.92
N SER A 39 -6.34 -5.02 3.77
CA SER A 39 -5.74 -3.80 3.21
C SER A 39 -5.47 -2.75 4.30
N TRP A 40 -4.40 -1.97 4.15
CA TRP A 40 -4.08 -0.81 4.97
C TRP A 40 -3.57 0.36 4.13
N ASN A 41 -3.86 1.58 4.58
CA ASN A 41 -3.35 2.84 4.03
C ASN A 41 -3.34 3.91 5.12
N ASP A 42 -2.67 5.03 4.85
CA ASP A 42 -2.47 6.16 5.75
C ASP A 42 -3.77 6.80 6.30
N ARG A 43 -4.91 6.69 5.60
CA ARG A 43 -6.21 7.19 6.10
C ARG A 43 -6.73 6.43 7.31
N LYS A 44 -6.13 5.28 7.63
CA LYS A 44 -6.48 4.48 8.82
C LYS A 44 -5.79 4.97 10.08
N ILE A 45 -4.86 5.92 9.96
CA ILE A 45 -4.19 6.55 11.10
C ILE A 45 -5.20 7.46 11.82
N VAL A 46 -5.42 7.19 13.10
CA VAL A 46 -6.33 7.92 13.98
C VAL A 46 -5.63 9.15 14.56
N ALA A 47 -6.39 10.22 14.81
CA ALA A 47 -5.88 11.41 15.47
C ALA A 47 -5.21 11.06 16.81
N GLY A 48 -3.98 11.54 16.99
CA GLY A 48 -3.15 11.25 18.17
C GLY A 48 -2.14 10.13 17.98
N GLN A 49 -2.20 9.36 16.89
CA GLN A 49 -1.14 8.42 16.51
C GLN A 49 0.05 9.15 15.86
N GLU A 50 1.23 8.58 16.04
CA GLU A 50 2.45 9.03 15.38
C GLU A 50 2.46 8.47 13.95
N ILE A 51 2.31 9.36 12.98
CA ILE A 51 2.06 9.00 11.57
C ILE A 51 3.16 8.09 11.01
N LYS A 52 4.44 8.43 11.24
CA LYS A 52 5.55 7.70 10.62
C LYS A 52 5.67 6.28 11.18
N GLY A 53 5.52 6.11 12.49
CA GLY A 53 5.59 4.83 13.17
C GLY A 53 4.50 3.87 12.72
N GLU A 54 3.26 4.34 12.56
CA GLU A 54 2.16 3.53 12.05
C GLU A 54 2.42 3.06 10.61
N ILE A 55 2.90 3.96 9.75
CA ILE A 55 3.25 3.62 8.37
C ILE A 55 4.40 2.61 8.33
N ASP A 56 5.48 2.87 9.06
CA ASP A 56 6.64 1.97 9.13
C ASP A 56 6.23 0.58 9.63
N GLU A 57 5.40 0.49 10.67
CA GLU A 57 4.91 -0.77 11.21
C GLU A 57 4.17 -1.58 10.14
N HIS A 58 3.18 -0.98 9.49
CA HIS A 58 2.36 -1.68 8.51
C HIS A 58 3.15 -2.03 7.25
N LEU A 59 4.06 -1.17 6.83
CA LEU A 59 4.95 -1.43 5.69
C LEU A 59 5.89 -2.62 5.95
N ASN A 60 6.34 -2.84 7.18
CA ASN A 60 7.20 -3.99 7.54
C ASN A 60 6.46 -5.31 7.66
N GLN A 61 5.17 -5.25 8.01
CA GLN A 61 4.34 -6.43 8.21
C GLN A 61 3.68 -6.88 6.91
N ALA A 62 3.53 -5.98 5.94
CA ALA A 62 2.90 -6.24 4.67
C ALA A 62 3.60 -7.35 3.86
N GLY A 63 2.83 -8.35 3.43
CA GLY A 63 3.28 -9.35 2.48
C GLY A 63 3.14 -8.90 1.03
N LEU A 64 2.30 -7.90 0.77
CA LEU A 64 2.08 -7.29 -0.53
C LEU A 64 2.05 -5.76 -0.38
N ILE A 65 2.74 -5.06 -1.26
CA ILE A 65 2.80 -3.60 -1.29
C ILE A 65 2.36 -3.15 -2.69
N LEU A 66 1.29 -2.37 -2.74
CA LEU A 66 0.73 -1.81 -3.96
C LEU A 66 1.13 -0.34 -4.06
N LEU A 67 1.88 0.00 -5.10
CA LEU A 67 2.24 1.39 -5.41
C LEU A 67 1.29 1.88 -6.49
N LEU A 68 0.35 2.75 -6.13
CA LEU A 68 -0.62 3.30 -7.06
C LEU A 68 -0.01 4.51 -7.78
N ILE A 69 0.54 4.26 -8.96
CA ILE A 69 1.35 5.21 -9.72
C ILE A 69 0.45 6.16 -10.51
N SER A 70 0.73 7.46 -10.39
CA SER A 70 0.07 8.56 -11.08
C SER A 70 1.06 9.72 -11.28
N PRO A 71 0.78 10.71 -12.15
CA PRO A 71 1.58 11.92 -12.24
C PRO A 71 1.75 12.66 -10.92
N ASP A 72 0.73 12.70 -10.04
CA ASP A 72 0.87 13.34 -8.73
C ASP A 72 1.70 12.47 -7.77
N PHE A 73 1.62 11.15 -7.85
CA PHE A 73 2.52 10.26 -7.11
C PHE A 73 3.98 10.47 -7.51
N MET A 74 4.26 10.56 -8.81
CA MET A 74 5.61 10.76 -9.34
C MET A 74 6.18 12.16 -9.06
N ASN A 75 5.32 13.19 -9.03
CA ASN A 75 5.71 14.58 -8.75
C ASN A 75 5.65 14.97 -7.28
N SER A 76 5.05 14.14 -6.43
CA SER A 76 5.11 14.41 -5.00
C SER A 76 6.58 14.42 -4.60
N ASP A 77 7.01 15.52 -3.98
CA ASP A 77 8.25 15.50 -3.19
C ASP A 77 8.16 14.21 -2.40
N TYR A 78 9.12 13.35 -2.67
CA TYR A 78 9.18 11.93 -2.38
C TYR A 78 9.24 11.76 -0.85
N HIS A 79 8.28 12.29 -0.10
CA HIS A 79 8.23 12.40 1.36
C HIS A 79 8.26 11.00 2.02
N TRP A 80 8.23 9.97 1.18
CA TRP A 80 8.32 8.56 1.43
C TRP A 80 9.46 7.87 0.67
N THR A 81 10.57 8.55 0.40
CA THR A 81 11.74 7.92 -0.25
C THR A 81 12.21 6.75 0.59
N VAL A 82 12.16 6.89 1.90
CA VAL A 82 12.48 5.81 2.83
C VAL A 82 11.50 4.64 2.71
N GLU A 83 10.20 4.89 2.61
CA GLU A 83 9.19 3.83 2.54
C GLU A 83 9.18 3.09 1.20
N VAL A 84 9.26 3.82 0.09
CA VAL A 84 9.38 3.19 -1.25
C VAL A 84 10.71 2.44 -1.34
N THR A 85 11.82 3.02 -0.86
CA THR A 85 13.11 2.31 -0.80
C THR A 85 13.00 1.05 0.05
N ARG A 86 12.39 1.15 1.24
CA ARG A 86 12.16 0.02 2.14
C ARG A 86 11.25 -1.04 1.52
N ALA A 87 10.21 -0.65 0.81
CA ALA A 87 9.35 -1.56 0.07
C ALA A 87 10.16 -2.33 -0.98
N LEU A 88 10.98 -1.63 -1.76
CA LEU A 88 11.85 -2.23 -2.77
C LEU A 88 12.92 -3.15 -2.16
N GLU A 89 13.49 -2.78 -1.00
CA GLU A 89 14.41 -3.64 -0.23
C GLU A 89 13.72 -4.92 0.27
N GLN A 90 12.51 -4.80 0.79
CA GLN A 90 11.70 -5.95 1.21
C GLN A 90 11.35 -6.87 0.03
N ASN A 91 11.10 -6.29 -1.15
CA ASN A 91 10.90 -7.03 -2.39
C ASN A 91 12.15 -7.76 -2.84
N ALA A 92 13.30 -7.09 -2.82
CA ALA A 92 14.59 -7.70 -3.15
C ALA A 92 14.94 -8.86 -2.22
N THR A 93 14.55 -8.77 -0.94
CA THR A 93 14.74 -9.82 0.06
C THR A 93 13.61 -10.86 0.12
N LYS A 94 12.63 -10.79 -0.80
CA LYS A 94 11.45 -11.67 -0.87
C LYS A 94 10.59 -11.70 0.41
N LYS A 95 10.66 -10.65 1.23
CA LYS A 95 9.85 -10.48 2.45
C LYS A 95 8.46 -9.94 2.15
N ALA A 96 8.36 -9.09 1.14
CA ALA A 96 7.12 -8.57 0.60
C ALA A 96 7.16 -8.66 -0.93
N CYS A 97 6.01 -8.70 -1.59
CA CYS A 97 5.92 -8.48 -3.04
C CYS A 97 5.53 -7.03 -3.30
N VAL A 98 6.25 -6.33 -4.18
CA VAL A 98 5.88 -4.97 -4.60
C VAL A 98 5.29 -5.02 -6.01
N ILE A 99 4.08 -4.48 -6.17
CA ILE A 99 3.40 -4.38 -7.47
C ILE A 99 3.05 -2.91 -7.74
N PRO A 100 3.65 -2.28 -8.76
CA PRO A 100 3.19 -0.99 -9.24
C PRO A 100 1.89 -1.16 -10.04
N VAL A 101 0.90 -0.32 -9.77
CA VAL A 101 -0.38 -0.25 -10.48
C VAL A 101 -0.50 1.16 -11.05
N LEU A 102 -0.47 1.28 -12.38
CA LEU A 102 -0.66 2.55 -13.05
C LEU A 102 -2.14 2.96 -12.96
N LEU A 103 -2.46 3.97 -12.16
CA LEU A 103 -3.83 4.49 -12.02
C LEU A 103 -4.24 5.37 -13.20
N ARG A 104 -3.30 6.19 -13.67
CA ARG A 104 -3.49 7.09 -14.80
C ARG A 104 -2.14 7.34 -15.47
N TYR A 105 -2.18 7.59 -16.76
CA TYR A 105 -1.00 7.70 -17.60
C TYR A 105 0.02 8.71 -17.03
N THR A 106 1.29 8.33 -17.09
CA THR A 106 2.44 9.13 -16.69
C THR A 106 3.33 9.30 -17.91
N ASP A 107 3.69 10.54 -18.23
CA ASP A 107 4.64 10.88 -19.31
C ASP A 107 6.09 10.61 -18.91
#